data_AF-A0A7C6IE71-F1
#
_entry.id   AF-A0A7C6IE71-F1
#
_cell.length_a   1.000
_cell.length_b   1.000
_cell.length_c   1.000
_cell.angle_alpha   90.00
_cell.angle_beta   90.00
_cell.angle_gamma   90.00
#
_symmetry.space_group_name_H-M   'P 1'
#
loop_
_entity.id
_entity.type
_entity.pdbx_description
1 polymer ?
#
loop_
_entity_poly.entity_id
_entity_poly.type
_entity_poly.pdbx_seq_one_letter_code
_entity_poly.pdbx_strand_id
1 'polypeptide(L)'
;NGIGELKIPENEPGSSIMPGKVNPTQSEAVTMVVARVFGNDATVAFAGSQGNFQLNVFKPVMAHAVLESIGLIADASASFDEHCVSGLEPNLPRIQANLDSNLMQVTALNRHIGYDAAAAIAKDANATGSTLREAALRSGKLTEEEFDAWVVPMDMTHPSAG
;
A
#
# COMPACT_ATOMS: atom_id res chain seq x y z
N ASN A 1 -2.86 6.62 -15.91
CA ASN A 1 -1.49 6.10 -15.70
C ASN A 1 -1.13 6.21 -14.22
N GLY A 2 -1.26 5.10 -13.49
CA GLY A 2 -1.01 4.95 -12.05
C GLY A 2 -1.28 3.50 -11.63
N ILE A 3 -1.24 3.18 -10.33
CA ILE A 3 -1.57 1.84 -9.82
C ILE A 3 -3.06 1.53 -10.10
N GLY A 4 -3.96 2.35 -9.58
CA GLY A 4 -5.38 2.37 -9.95
C GLY A 4 -6.23 1.22 -9.40
N GLU A 5 -5.75 0.52 -8.37
CA GLU A 5 -6.44 -0.63 -7.76
C GLU A 5 -7.58 -0.23 -6.82
N LEU A 6 -7.54 0.98 -6.28
CA LEU A 6 -8.55 1.51 -5.38
C LEU A 6 -9.21 2.74 -5.99
N LYS A 7 -10.50 2.91 -5.70
CA LYS A 7 -11.29 4.11 -5.98
C LYS A 7 -11.66 4.74 -4.65
N ILE A 8 -11.39 6.04 -4.53
CA ILE A 8 -11.74 6.84 -3.36
C ILE A 8 -12.94 7.76 -3.70
N PRO A 9 -13.73 8.18 -2.70
CA PRO A 9 -14.79 9.16 -2.89
C PRO A 9 -14.26 10.48 -3.49
N GLU A 10 -15.08 11.09 -4.35
CA GLU A 10 -14.84 12.45 -4.86
C GLU A 10 -15.64 13.44 -4.00
N ASN A 11 -14.96 14.09 -3.05
CA ASN A 11 -15.60 15.05 -2.14
C ASN A 11 -15.63 16.47 -2.72
N GLU A 12 -14.61 16.84 -3.50
CA GLU A 12 -14.48 18.16 -4.14
C GLU A 12 -13.94 18.04 -5.57
N PRO A 13 -14.23 19.02 -6.45
CA PRO A 13 -13.58 19.09 -7.77
C PRO A 13 -12.06 19.18 -7.65
N GLY A 14 -11.32 18.16 -8.12
CA GLY A 14 -9.88 18.07 -7.90
C GLY A 14 -9.02 18.99 -8.79
N SER A 15 -9.60 19.66 -9.79
CA SER A 15 -8.89 20.65 -10.59
C SER A 15 -9.85 21.63 -11.26
N SER A 16 -9.48 22.91 -11.25
CA SER A 16 -10.22 23.96 -11.96
C SER A 16 -10.11 23.86 -13.50
N ILE A 17 -9.15 23.11 -14.04
CA ILE A 17 -8.88 23.00 -15.49
C ILE A 17 -8.95 21.56 -16.03
N MET A 18 -8.93 20.53 -15.17
CA MET A 18 -9.01 19.12 -15.58
C MET A 18 -10.31 18.48 -15.08
N PRO A 19 -11.39 18.51 -15.88
CA PRO A 19 -12.64 17.85 -15.55
C PRO A 19 -12.45 16.36 -15.27
N GLY A 20 -13.04 15.86 -14.17
CA GLY A 20 -12.99 14.45 -13.78
C GLY A 20 -11.69 14.00 -13.09
N LYS A 21 -10.74 14.92 -12.83
CA LYS A 21 -9.58 14.61 -11.99
C LYS A 21 -9.99 14.67 -10.51
N VAL A 22 -9.87 13.55 -9.81
CA VAL A 22 -10.06 13.43 -8.36
C VAL A 22 -8.70 13.35 -7.68
N ASN A 23 -8.44 14.23 -6.71
CA ASN A 23 -7.23 14.16 -5.88
C ASN A 23 -7.56 13.48 -4.54
N PRO A 24 -6.58 12.81 -3.89
CA PRO A 24 -6.77 12.19 -2.58
C PRO A 24 -6.65 13.22 -1.43
N THR A 25 -7.51 14.24 -1.44
CA THR A 25 -7.44 15.41 -0.52
C THR A 25 -7.46 15.01 0.96
N GLN A 26 -8.23 13.98 1.31
CA GLN A 26 -8.27 13.45 2.67
C GLN A 26 -6.94 12.79 3.09
N SER A 27 -6.28 12.05 2.19
CA SER A 27 -4.94 11.51 2.46
C SER A 27 -3.89 12.63 2.57
N GLU A 28 -4.01 13.68 1.75
CA GLU A 28 -3.15 14.87 1.83
C GLU A 28 -3.27 15.53 3.20
N ALA A 29 -4.49 15.76 3.69
CA ALA A 29 -4.75 16.32 5.01
C ALA A 29 -4.14 15.46 6.15
N VAL A 30 -4.35 14.14 6.12
CA VAL A 30 -3.78 13.22 7.13
C VAL A 30 -2.25 13.28 7.14
N THR A 31 -1.60 13.32 5.97
CA THR A 31 -0.12 13.39 5.92
C THR A 31 0.44 14.70 6.47
N MET A 32 -0.26 15.82 6.27
CA MET A 32 0.10 17.11 6.91
C MET A 32 -0.08 17.06 8.43
N VAL A 33 -1.15 16.42 8.92
CA VAL A 33 -1.38 16.21 10.36
C VAL A 33 -0.28 15.35 10.98
N VAL A 34 0.10 14.24 10.33
CA VAL A 34 1.21 13.38 10.80
C VAL A 34 2.52 14.17 10.91
N ALA A 35 2.84 15.00 9.92
CA ALA A 35 4.03 15.85 9.98
C ALA A 35 3.99 16.84 11.16
N ARG A 36 2.82 17.40 11.46
CA ARG A 36 2.64 18.29 12.62
C ARG A 36 2.80 17.55 13.95
N VAL A 37 2.15 16.39 14.08
CA VAL A 37 2.26 15.54 15.28
C VAL A 37 3.70 15.13 15.54
N PHE A 38 4.45 14.77 14.49
CA PHE A 38 5.87 14.45 14.61
C PHE A 38 6.69 15.63 15.16
N GLY A 39 6.44 16.86 14.69
CA GLY A 39 7.07 18.06 15.23
C GLY A 39 6.70 18.35 16.69
N ASN A 40 5.45 18.08 17.06
CA ASN A 40 4.98 18.21 18.44
C ASN A 40 5.67 17.21 19.37
N ASP A 41 5.87 15.96 18.93
CA ASP A 41 6.62 14.95 19.69
C ASP A 41 8.05 15.42 19.96
N ALA A 42 8.76 15.93 18.94
CA ALA A 42 10.10 16.47 19.11
C ALA A 42 10.14 17.66 20.09
N THR A 43 9.10 18.51 20.07
CA THR A 43 8.94 19.62 21.02
C THR A 43 8.78 19.12 22.45
N VAL A 44 7.93 18.11 22.66
CA VAL A 44 7.70 17.49 23.98
C VAL A 44 8.97 16.80 24.48
N ALA A 45 9.66 16.04 23.62
CA ALA A 45 10.88 15.33 23.96
C ALA A 45 11.98 16.30 24.40
N PHE A 46 12.21 17.36 23.62
CA PHE A 46 13.18 18.39 23.99
C PHE A 46 12.79 19.08 25.30
N ALA A 47 11.57 19.60 25.41
CA ALA A 47 11.08 20.27 26.62
C ALA A 47 11.14 19.38 27.88
N GLY A 48 10.86 18.08 27.73
CA GLY A 48 10.97 17.08 28.79
C GLY A 48 12.38 16.95 29.35
N SER A 49 13.40 17.10 28.50
CA SER A 49 14.81 17.05 28.90
C SER A 49 15.32 18.29 29.65
N GLN A 50 14.58 19.42 29.62
CA GLN A 50 15.03 20.71 30.16
C GLN A 50 14.66 20.94 31.65
N GLY A 51 14.43 19.87 32.41
CA GLY A 51 14.16 19.98 33.85
C GLY A 51 15.35 20.53 34.63
N ASN A 52 15.12 21.48 35.54
CA ASN A 52 16.18 22.03 36.39
C ASN A 52 15.81 21.87 37.88
N PHE A 53 16.63 21.11 38.60
CA PHE A 53 16.46 20.80 40.02
C PHE A 53 15.08 20.18 40.34
N GLN A 54 14.27 20.84 41.18
CA GLN A 54 13.01 20.30 41.69
C GLN A 54 11.85 20.37 40.69
N LEU A 55 11.99 21.10 39.57
CA LEU A 55 10.85 21.34 38.69
C LEU A 55 11.25 21.55 37.22
N ASN A 56 10.58 20.84 36.33
CA ASN A 56 10.54 21.20 34.91
C ASN A 56 9.49 22.30 34.71
N VAL A 57 9.92 23.46 34.19
CA VAL A 57 9.09 24.67 33.95
C VAL A 57 8.53 24.76 32.53
N PHE A 58 8.83 23.80 31.65
CA PHE A 58 8.35 23.73 30.26
C PHE A 58 6.97 23.06 30.15
N LYS A 59 6.27 22.82 31.27
CA LYS A 59 4.96 22.13 31.29
C LYS A 59 3.93 22.73 30.32
N PRO A 60 3.78 24.08 30.18
CA PRO A 60 2.78 24.64 29.29
C PRO A 60 3.01 24.27 27.82
N VAL A 61 4.25 24.32 27.31
CA VAL A 61 4.54 23.96 25.92
C VAL A 61 4.37 22.47 25.66
N MET A 62 4.74 21.62 26.63
CA MET A 62 4.51 20.18 26.55
C MET A 62 3.02 19.84 26.51
N ALA A 63 2.24 20.42 27.43
CA ALA A 63 0.80 20.19 27.50
C ALA A 63 0.09 20.68 26.23
N HIS A 64 0.47 21.85 25.71
CA HIS A 64 -0.10 22.37 24.47
C HIS A 64 0.20 21.46 23.28
N ALA A 65 1.46 21.05 23.07
CA ALA A 65 1.84 20.18 21.97
C ALA A 65 1.11 18.82 22.03
N VAL A 66 0.94 18.25 23.22
CA VAL A 66 0.18 17.00 23.41
C VAL A 66 -1.31 17.20 23.08
N LEU A 67 -1.94 18.25 23.61
CA LEU A 67 -3.36 18.50 23.38
C LEU A 67 -3.66 18.86 21.92
N GLU A 68 -2.79 19.63 21.26
CA GLU A 68 -2.90 19.92 19.83
C GLU A 68 -2.82 18.64 19.00
N SER A 69 -1.83 17.77 19.28
CA SER A 69 -1.69 16.48 18.57
C SER A 69 -2.92 15.59 18.76
N ILE A 70 -3.48 15.51 19.97
CA ILE A 70 -4.69 14.74 20.24
C ILE A 70 -5.87 15.25 19.39
N GLY A 71 -6.10 16.57 19.39
CA GLY A 71 -7.17 17.18 18.60
C GLY A 71 -7.01 16.92 17.10
N LEU A 72 -5.81 17.20 16.57
CA LEU A 72 -5.53 17.00 15.15
C LEU A 72 -5.70 15.53 14.71
N ILE A 73 -5.22 14.57 15.52
CA ILE A 73 -5.37 13.15 15.20
C ILE A 73 -6.84 12.74 15.24
N ALA A 74 -7.59 13.17 16.25
CA ALA A 74 -9.00 12.83 16.39
C ALA A 74 -9.81 13.35 15.20
N ASP A 75 -9.67 14.63 14.87
CA ASP A 75 -10.39 15.27 13.78
C ASP A 75 -9.99 14.68 12.43
N ALA A 76 -8.68 14.49 12.18
CA ALA A 76 -8.21 13.90 10.94
C ALA A 76 -8.65 12.44 10.77
N SER A 77 -8.67 11.66 11.85
CA SER A 77 -9.11 10.27 11.81
C SER A 77 -10.62 10.17 11.51
N ALA A 78 -11.44 11.00 12.16
CA ALA A 78 -12.87 11.07 11.90
C ALA A 78 -13.15 11.52 10.45
N SER A 79 -12.51 12.60 10.00
CA SER A 79 -12.64 13.11 8.62
C SER A 79 -12.20 12.08 7.58
N PHE A 80 -11.08 11.40 7.81
CA PHE A 80 -10.55 10.40 6.88
C PHE A 80 -11.45 9.16 6.81
N ASP A 81 -12.02 8.74 7.93
CA ASP A 81 -12.98 7.64 7.97
C ASP A 81 -14.25 7.98 7.17
N GLU A 82 -14.86 9.13 7.45
CA GLU A 82 -16.11 9.57 6.83
C GLU A 82 -15.94 9.85 5.33
N HIS A 83 -14.89 10.57 4.95
CA HIS A 83 -14.74 11.12 3.59
C HIS A 83 -13.78 10.33 2.70
N CYS A 84 -13.17 9.25 3.18
CA CYS A 84 -12.27 8.42 2.36
C CYS A 84 -12.50 6.92 2.59
N VAL A 85 -12.28 6.43 3.81
CA VAL A 85 -12.27 4.98 4.09
C VAL A 85 -13.65 4.36 3.91
N SER A 86 -14.70 5.00 4.42
CA SER A 86 -16.07 4.48 4.36
C SER A 86 -16.62 4.29 2.94
N GLY A 87 -16.07 5.00 1.96
CA GLY A 87 -16.45 4.89 0.54
C GLY A 87 -15.36 4.29 -0.35
N LEU A 88 -14.36 3.63 0.22
CA LEU A 88 -13.27 3.01 -0.51
C LEU A 88 -13.75 1.76 -1.26
N GLU A 89 -13.56 1.74 -2.58
CA GLU A 89 -14.02 0.65 -3.44
C GLU A 89 -12.87 0.01 -4.23
N PRO A 90 -12.84 -1.33 -4.38
CA PRO A 90 -11.85 -2.00 -5.21
C PRO A 90 -12.14 -1.81 -6.69
N ASN A 91 -11.10 -1.56 -7.49
CA ASN A 91 -11.17 -1.60 -8.93
C ASN A 91 -10.84 -3.01 -9.44
N LEU A 92 -11.79 -3.94 -9.29
CA LEU A 92 -11.60 -5.36 -9.61
C LEU A 92 -11.00 -5.62 -11.01
N PRO A 93 -11.44 -4.94 -12.10
CA PRO A 93 -10.83 -5.13 -13.41
C PRO A 93 -9.34 -4.76 -13.44
N ARG A 94 -8.94 -3.70 -12.73
CA ARG A 94 -7.54 -3.25 -12.67
C ARG A 94 -6.69 -4.18 -11.79
N ILE A 95 -7.23 -4.61 -10.66
CA ILE A 95 -6.59 -5.59 -9.78
C ILE A 95 -6.33 -6.88 -10.56
N GLN A 96 -7.33 -7.39 -11.28
CA GLN A 96 -7.19 -8.59 -12.10
C GLN A 96 -6.15 -8.41 -13.20
N ALA A 97 -6.18 -7.29 -13.94
CA ALA A 97 -5.20 -7.02 -14.99
C ALA A 97 -3.76 -6.94 -14.44
N ASN A 98 -3.57 -6.33 -13.26
CA ASN A 98 -2.26 -6.30 -12.61
C ASN A 98 -1.82 -7.71 -12.19
N LEU A 99 -2.73 -8.50 -11.64
CA LEU A 99 -2.49 -9.89 -11.23
C LEU A 99 -2.10 -10.78 -12.43
N ASP A 100 -2.81 -10.70 -13.54
CA ASP A 100 -2.56 -11.48 -14.76
C ASP A 100 -1.20 -11.16 -15.39
N SER A 101 -0.73 -9.91 -15.22
CA SER A 101 0.58 -9.47 -15.70
C SER A 101 1.75 -9.75 -14.72
N ASN A 102 1.45 -10.24 -13.51
CA ASN A 102 2.44 -10.36 -12.45
C ASN A 102 3.32 -11.62 -12.59
N LEU A 103 4.55 -11.42 -13.06
CA LEU A 103 5.52 -12.50 -13.22
C LEU A 103 6.00 -13.13 -11.90
N MET A 104 5.76 -12.51 -10.74
CA MET A 104 6.16 -13.06 -9.44
C MET A 104 5.31 -14.24 -8.99
N GLN A 105 4.18 -14.50 -9.65
CA GLN A 105 3.42 -15.75 -9.51
C GLN A 105 4.27 -17.00 -9.81
N VAL A 106 5.40 -16.82 -10.51
CA VAL A 106 6.40 -17.86 -10.78
C VAL A 106 6.93 -18.55 -9.52
N THR A 107 6.87 -17.89 -8.37
CA THR A 107 7.32 -18.46 -7.09
C THR A 107 6.51 -19.69 -6.68
N ALA A 108 5.26 -19.83 -7.14
CA ALA A 108 4.48 -21.04 -6.97
C ALA A 108 5.13 -22.26 -7.65
N LEU A 109 5.82 -22.05 -8.77
CA LEU A 109 6.47 -23.11 -9.52
C LEU A 109 7.72 -23.68 -8.83
N ASN A 110 8.32 -22.95 -7.88
CA ASN A 110 9.59 -23.35 -7.23
C ASN A 110 9.53 -24.75 -6.60
N ARG A 111 8.39 -25.13 -6.02
CA ARG A 111 8.22 -26.44 -5.35
C ARG A 111 8.04 -27.61 -6.33
N HIS A 112 7.71 -27.31 -7.58
CA HIS A 112 7.40 -28.32 -8.59
C HIS A 112 8.56 -28.51 -9.57
N ILE A 113 9.19 -27.42 -10.01
CA ILE A 113 10.25 -27.46 -11.04
C ILE A 113 11.61 -26.94 -10.56
N GLY A 114 11.71 -26.50 -9.30
CA GLY A 114 12.91 -25.91 -8.72
C GLY A 114 13.10 -24.43 -9.08
N TYR A 115 13.90 -23.74 -8.26
CA TYR A 115 14.14 -22.30 -8.37
C TYR A 115 14.75 -21.90 -9.73
N ASP A 116 15.77 -22.62 -10.21
CA ASP A 116 16.48 -22.23 -11.43
C ASP A 116 15.57 -22.28 -12.67
N ALA A 117 14.70 -23.29 -12.76
CA ALA A 117 13.75 -23.42 -13.86
C ALA A 117 12.67 -22.33 -13.80
N ALA A 118 12.11 -22.07 -12.62
CA ALA A 118 11.13 -21.02 -12.41
C ALA A 118 11.73 -19.63 -12.73
N ALA A 119 12.94 -19.35 -12.25
CA ALA A 119 13.65 -18.10 -12.54
C ALA A 119 13.93 -17.92 -14.04
N ALA A 120 14.25 -18.99 -14.76
CA ALA A 120 14.43 -18.95 -16.21
C ALA A 120 13.12 -18.59 -16.94
N ILE A 121 11.99 -19.18 -16.52
CA ILE A 121 10.66 -18.88 -17.07
C ILE A 121 10.29 -17.41 -16.87
N ALA A 122 10.47 -16.85 -15.67
CA ALA A 122 10.14 -15.46 -15.40
C ALA A 122 11.03 -14.48 -16.19
N LYS A 123 12.32 -14.81 -16.35
CA LYS A 123 13.25 -14.02 -17.18
C LYS A 123 12.83 -14.03 -18.65
N ASP A 124 12.45 -15.20 -19.17
CA ASP A 124 11.97 -15.33 -20.54
C ASP A 124 10.68 -14.55 -20.78
N ALA A 125 9.70 -14.65 -19.86
CA ALA A 125 8.45 -13.87 -19.92
C ALA A 125 8.72 -12.36 -19.99
N ASN A 126 9.59 -11.85 -19.12
CA ASN A 126 9.96 -10.44 -19.09
C ASN A 126 10.72 -10.00 -20.35
N ALA A 127 11.66 -10.82 -20.84
CA ALA A 127 12.46 -10.49 -22.02
C ALA A 127 11.62 -10.48 -23.32
N THR A 128 10.59 -11.31 -23.38
CA THR A 128 9.71 -11.45 -24.55
C THR A 128 8.44 -10.60 -24.47
N GLY A 129 8.15 -10.02 -23.30
CA GLY A 129 6.89 -9.30 -23.04
C GLY A 129 5.67 -10.21 -23.06
N SER A 130 5.86 -11.51 -22.80
CA SER A 130 4.77 -12.49 -22.75
C SER A 130 4.29 -12.73 -21.31
N THR A 131 3.14 -13.38 -21.18
CA THR A 131 2.61 -13.78 -19.86
C THR A 131 3.47 -14.88 -19.24
N LEU A 132 3.37 -15.02 -17.92
CA LEU A 132 4.02 -16.11 -17.21
C LEU A 132 3.58 -17.48 -17.75
N ARG A 133 2.29 -17.63 -18.05
CA ARG A 133 1.70 -18.86 -18.59
C ARG A 133 2.30 -19.23 -19.93
N GLU A 134 2.37 -18.28 -20.86
CA GLU A 134 2.97 -18.53 -22.18
C GLU A 134 4.44 -18.93 -22.07
N ALA A 135 5.22 -18.26 -21.23
CA ALA A 135 6.63 -18.61 -21.01
C ALA A 135 6.80 -19.98 -20.33
N ALA A 136 5.93 -20.31 -19.37
CA ALA A 136 5.94 -21.59 -18.69
C ALA A 136 5.67 -22.75 -19.67
N LEU A 137 4.65 -22.61 -20.53
CA LEU A 137 4.31 -23.61 -21.54
C LEU A 137 5.40 -23.73 -22.61
N ARG A 138 5.96 -22.60 -23.09
CA ARG A 138 7.11 -22.62 -24.03
C ARG A 138 8.33 -23.33 -23.47
N SER A 139 8.55 -23.25 -22.16
CA SER A 139 9.71 -23.90 -21.53
C SER A 139 9.66 -25.42 -21.59
N GLY A 140 8.49 -26.01 -21.82
CA GLY A 140 8.26 -27.46 -21.82
C GLY A 140 8.47 -28.11 -20.44
N LYS A 141 8.53 -27.33 -19.35
CA LYS A 141 8.76 -27.81 -17.99
C LYS A 141 7.48 -28.26 -17.28
N LEU A 142 6.32 -27.86 -17.79
CA LEU A 142 5.02 -28.24 -17.28
C LEU A 142 3.95 -28.10 -18.35
N THR A 143 2.84 -28.77 -18.12
CA THR A 143 1.62 -28.77 -18.95
C THR A 143 0.69 -27.60 -18.59
N GLU A 144 -0.35 -27.42 -19.40
CA GLU A 144 -1.39 -26.43 -19.14
C GLU A 144 -2.15 -26.72 -17.85
N GLU A 145 -2.49 -27.98 -17.64
CA GLU A 145 -3.19 -28.48 -16.46
C GLU A 145 -2.34 -28.31 -15.19
N GLU A 146 -1.03 -28.55 -15.28
CA GLU A 146 -0.10 -28.32 -14.17
C GLU A 146 0.05 -26.83 -13.85
N PHE A 147 0.09 -25.95 -14.85
CA PHE A 147 0.14 -24.51 -14.59
C PHE A 147 -1.09 -24.05 -13.81
N ASP A 148 -2.28 -24.42 -14.29
CA ASP A 148 -3.56 -24.01 -13.69
C ASP A 148 -3.75 -24.63 -12.29
N ALA A 149 -3.17 -25.80 -12.04
CA ALA A 149 -3.20 -26.45 -10.72
C ALA A 149 -2.17 -25.86 -9.72
N TRP A 150 -1.01 -25.41 -10.19
CA TRP A 150 0.08 -24.95 -9.31
C TRP A 150 0.06 -23.45 -9.09
N VAL A 151 -0.37 -22.66 -10.06
CA VAL A 151 -0.37 -21.19 -10.01
C VAL A 151 -1.78 -20.70 -9.66
N VAL A 152 -2.16 -20.87 -8.39
CA VAL A 152 -3.45 -20.41 -7.86
C VAL A 152 -3.22 -19.21 -6.93
N PRO A 153 -3.51 -17.97 -7.36
CA PRO A 153 -3.17 -16.78 -6.58
C PRO A 153 -3.74 -16.76 -5.16
N MET A 154 -4.96 -17.30 -4.97
CA MET A 154 -5.57 -17.39 -3.65
C MET A 154 -4.80 -18.33 -2.71
N ASP A 155 -4.22 -19.41 -3.24
CA ASP A 155 -3.42 -20.34 -2.44
C ASP A 155 -2.05 -19.75 -2.07
N MET A 156 -1.59 -18.75 -2.82
CA MET A 156 -0.37 -17.98 -2.53
C MET A 156 -0.57 -16.91 -1.44
N THR A 157 -1.79 -16.72 -0.94
CA THR A 157 -2.08 -15.73 0.13
C THR A 157 -1.88 -16.28 1.54
N HIS A 158 -1.53 -17.56 1.68
CA HIS A 158 -1.30 -18.21 2.96
C HIS A 158 -0.13 -19.21 2.86
N PRO A 159 0.48 -19.61 3.99
CA PRO A 159 1.48 -20.67 3.98
C PRO A 159 0.85 -21.95 3.46
N SER A 160 1.50 -22.62 2.51
CA SER A 160 1.02 -23.92 2.03
C SER A 160 1.00 -24.92 3.20
N ALA A 161 -0.09 -25.68 3.34
CA ALA A 161 -0.14 -26.79 4.30
C ALA A 161 1.05 -27.72 4.04
N GLY A 162 1.83 -28.00 5.09
CA GLY A 162 3.02 -28.84 5.03
C GLY A 162 2.70 -30.31 4.76
#